data_AF-A0A8C0GR99-F1
#
_entry.id   AF-A0A8C0GR99-F1
#
_cell.length_a   1.000
_cell.length_b   1.000
_cell.length_c   1.000
_cell.angle_alpha   90.00
_cell.angle_beta   90.00
_cell.angle_gamma   90.00
#
_symmetry.space_group_name_H-M   'P 1'
#
loop_
_entity.id
_entity.type
_entity.pdbx_description
1 polymer ?
#
loop_
_entity_poly.entity_id
_entity_poly.type
_entity_poly.pdbx_seq_one_letter_code
_entity_poly.pdbx_strand_id
1 'polypeptide(L)'
;MVLFRYLFQLYKRLLLSSLETSSINVGIWARNIHSSAERLEVTYDYGIKKQTMYNHEIQKLHQSADDEDCRRPHIPVMVKEVVNCLSPQQGQRMLDMTFGAGGHTTALLQKVTNITIYALDRDPAAYKIARQLSESYPKQIQALLGQFSQAETLLISAGVEPGMLDGVLLDAGCSSMQLDTPERGFSLRKDGPLDMRMDSGRYPDMPTAADVVNALDQQALASILRTYGEERHAKKIASAVIQARSIYPITRTQQLASIVAGTLINSEQCLREKKY
;
A
#
# COMPACT_ATOMS: atom_id res chain seq x y z
N MET A 1 -4.52 9.31 -19.51
CA MET A 1 -5.92 9.52 -19.06
C MET A 1 -6.93 8.68 -19.86
N VAL A 2 -6.63 7.39 -20.15
CA VAL A 2 -7.53 6.46 -20.86
C VAL A 2 -7.51 5.05 -20.23
N LEU A 3 -6.49 4.69 -19.44
CA LEU A 3 -6.39 3.39 -18.76
C LEU A 3 -7.32 3.24 -17.53
N PHE A 4 -7.76 4.35 -16.92
CA PHE A 4 -8.58 4.33 -15.70
C PHE A 4 -10.03 3.88 -15.95
N ARG A 5 -10.52 3.97 -17.19
CA ARG A 5 -11.87 3.49 -17.55
C ARG A 5 -11.96 1.97 -17.76
N TYR A 6 -10.86 1.30 -18.05
CA TYR A 6 -10.88 -0.14 -18.37
C TYR A 6 -10.93 -1.03 -17.13
N LEU A 7 -10.29 -0.62 -16.03
CA LEU A 7 -10.33 -1.34 -14.75
C LEU A 7 -11.72 -1.32 -14.10
N PHE A 8 -12.48 -0.22 -14.24
CA PHE A 8 -13.83 -0.12 -13.66
C PHE A 8 -14.89 -0.92 -14.44
N GLN A 9 -14.69 -1.14 -15.74
CA GLN A 9 -15.64 -1.87 -16.59
C GLN A 9 -15.56 -3.39 -16.38
N LEU A 10 -14.39 -3.93 -16.00
CA LEU A 10 -14.19 -5.39 -15.83
C LEU A 10 -14.85 -5.93 -14.55
N TYR A 11 -14.79 -5.16 -13.45
CA TYR A 11 -15.42 -5.57 -12.18
C TYR A 11 -16.95 -5.57 -12.25
N LYS A 12 -17.54 -4.68 -13.06
CA LYS A 12 -19.00 -4.66 -13.24
C LYS A 12 -19.49 -5.84 -14.10
N ARG A 13 -18.66 -6.42 -14.97
CA ARG A 13 -19.04 -7.53 -15.86
C ARG A 13 -18.90 -8.91 -15.24
N LEU A 14 -17.98 -9.09 -14.29
CA LEU A 14 -17.77 -10.36 -13.57
C LEU A 14 -18.80 -10.60 -12.45
N LEU A 15 -19.47 -9.55 -11.95
CA LEU A 15 -20.56 -9.68 -10.97
C LEU A 15 -21.96 -9.85 -11.61
N LEU A 16 -22.09 -9.67 -12.93
CA LEU A 16 -23.37 -9.78 -13.65
C LEU A 16 -23.57 -11.14 -14.34
N SER A 17 -22.61 -12.06 -14.29
CA SER A 17 -22.72 -13.38 -14.94
C SER A 17 -23.09 -14.52 -13.99
N SER A 18 -23.48 -14.25 -12.73
CA SER A 18 -23.86 -15.31 -11.78
C SER A 18 -25.18 -15.07 -11.03
N LEU A 19 -26.05 -14.18 -11.51
CA LEU A 19 -27.37 -13.95 -10.92
C LEU A 19 -28.44 -13.92 -12.01
N GLU A 20 -28.66 -15.05 -12.67
CA GLU A 20 -29.96 -15.37 -13.22
C GLU A 20 -30.71 -16.22 -12.20
N THR A 21 -31.66 -15.59 -11.50
CA THR A 21 -33.05 -16.04 -11.30
C THR A 21 -33.69 -15.30 -10.12
N SER A 22 -35.00 -15.06 -10.26
CA SER A 22 -35.94 -14.43 -9.33
C SER A 22 -35.99 -12.90 -9.30
N SER A 23 -36.90 -12.42 -10.14
CA SER A 23 -37.62 -11.16 -10.19
C SER A 23 -37.97 -10.59 -8.81
N ILE A 24 -37.74 -9.29 -8.56
CA ILE A 24 -38.65 -8.39 -7.82
C ILE A 24 -38.41 -6.92 -8.24
N ASN A 25 -39.50 -6.35 -8.74
CA ASN A 25 -39.98 -4.96 -8.91
C ASN A 25 -39.06 -3.76 -8.58
N VAL A 26 -38.79 -2.93 -9.60
CA VAL A 26 -38.23 -1.57 -9.49
C VAL A 26 -39.37 -0.56 -9.56
N GLY A 27 -39.72 0.03 -8.42
CA GLY A 27 -40.73 1.09 -8.30
C GLY A 27 -40.13 2.35 -7.67
N ILE A 28 -39.83 3.32 -8.53
CA ILE A 28 -39.96 4.78 -8.36
C ILE A 28 -40.02 5.30 -6.90
N TRP A 29 -39.03 6.10 -6.48
CA TRP A 29 -39.31 7.38 -5.83
C TRP A 29 -38.12 8.34 -5.92
N ALA A 30 -38.41 9.55 -6.39
CA ALA A 30 -37.48 10.65 -6.53
C ALA A 30 -37.92 11.82 -5.64
N ARG A 31 -36.91 12.55 -5.16
CA ARG A 31 -36.93 13.90 -4.57
C ARG A 31 -37.48 14.04 -3.14
N ASN A 32 -36.62 14.53 -2.26
CA ASN A 32 -36.75 15.90 -1.73
C ASN A 32 -35.39 16.43 -1.24
N ILE A 33 -34.99 17.56 -1.80
CA ILE A 33 -33.91 18.43 -1.32
C ILE A 33 -34.58 19.46 -0.40
N HIS A 34 -34.09 19.58 0.83
CA HIS A 34 -34.30 20.78 1.63
C HIS A 34 -32.96 21.27 2.19
N SER A 35 -32.72 22.56 1.94
CA SER A 35 -31.62 23.32 2.48
C SER A 35 -32.08 23.94 3.79
N SER A 36 -31.27 23.82 4.83
CA SER A 36 -31.23 24.79 5.92
C SER A 36 -29.86 24.75 6.55
N ALA A 37 -29.16 25.87 6.41
CA ALA A 37 -28.00 26.22 7.20
C ALA A 37 -28.44 26.60 8.60
N GLU A 38 -27.79 26.10 9.64
CA GLU A 38 -27.41 26.92 10.80
C GLU A 38 -26.34 26.26 11.69
N ARG A 39 -25.29 27.06 11.91
CA ARG A 39 -24.38 27.17 13.06
C ARG A 39 -24.30 26.02 14.08
N LEU A 40 -23.08 25.53 14.30
CA LEU A 40 -22.58 25.13 15.63
C LEU A 40 -21.04 25.26 15.65
N GLU A 41 -20.56 26.47 15.97
CA GLU A 41 -19.20 26.74 16.42
C GLU A 41 -19.05 26.36 17.90
N VAL A 42 -19.05 25.08 18.24
CA VAL A 42 -18.59 24.63 19.56
C VAL A 42 -18.06 23.20 19.41
N THR A 43 -16.74 23.02 19.46
CA THR A 43 -15.98 21.77 19.78
C THR A 43 -14.55 21.74 19.22
N TYR A 44 -14.05 22.82 18.61
CA TYR A 44 -12.70 22.84 18.03
C TYR A 44 -11.53 22.92 19.03
N ASP A 45 -11.76 23.19 20.33
CA ASP A 45 -10.66 23.45 21.28
C ASP A 45 -10.14 22.21 22.03
N TYR A 46 -10.94 21.13 22.12
CA TYR A 46 -10.55 19.96 22.95
C TYR A 46 -9.62 18.98 22.22
N GLY A 47 -9.70 18.91 20.89
CA GLY A 47 -8.83 18.06 20.06
C GLY A 47 -7.42 18.62 19.86
N ILE A 48 -7.28 19.95 19.84
CA ILE A 48 -5.98 20.61 19.65
C ILE A 48 -5.07 20.36 20.86
N LYS A 49 -5.58 20.39 22.09
CA LYS A 49 -4.74 20.26 23.30
C LYS A 49 -4.07 18.88 23.46
N LYS A 50 -4.71 17.79 22.99
CA LYS A 50 -4.07 16.45 22.95
C LYS A 50 -3.04 16.35 21.82
N GLN A 51 -3.31 16.96 20.67
CA GLN A 51 -2.36 17.03 19.55
C GLN A 51 -1.10 17.84 19.93
N THR A 52 -1.26 18.96 20.65
CA THR A 52 -0.12 19.78 21.10
C THR A 52 0.73 19.01 22.11
N MET A 53 0.15 18.21 23.00
CA MET A 53 0.93 17.36 23.91
C MET A 53 1.66 16.22 23.20
N TYR A 54 1.01 15.54 22.25
CA TYR A 54 1.68 14.51 21.43
C TYR A 54 2.83 15.09 20.60
N ASN A 55 2.63 16.27 20.00
CA ASN A 55 3.68 16.96 19.25
C ASN A 55 4.79 17.53 20.16
N HIS A 56 4.48 17.89 21.40
CA HIS A 56 5.44 18.47 22.36
C HIS A 56 6.27 17.42 23.10
N GLU A 57 5.72 16.21 23.34
CA GLU A 57 6.47 15.06 23.86
C GLU A 57 7.46 14.52 22.83
N ILE A 58 7.10 14.54 21.54
CA ILE A 58 8.04 14.22 20.44
C ILE A 58 9.15 15.28 20.34
N GLN A 59 8.84 16.58 20.51
CA GLN A 59 9.86 17.64 20.47
C GLN A 59 10.91 17.57 21.61
N LYS A 60 10.57 17.02 22.78
CA LYS A 60 11.50 16.98 23.93
C LYS A 60 12.55 15.86 23.87
N LEU A 61 12.44 14.92 22.92
CA LEU A 61 13.41 13.85 22.71
C LEU A 61 14.51 14.18 21.68
N HIS A 62 14.52 15.40 21.12
CA HIS A 62 15.38 15.78 19.99
C HIS A 62 16.35 16.92 20.31
N GLN A 63 17.49 16.59 20.90
CA GLN A 63 18.71 17.39 20.81
C GLN A 63 19.88 16.55 20.26
N SER A 64 19.94 16.46 18.94
CA SER A 64 21.19 16.41 18.17
C SER A 64 20.88 16.63 16.69
N ALA A 65 21.55 17.64 16.12
CA ALA A 65 21.42 18.06 14.73
C ALA A 65 22.20 17.10 13.82
N ASP A 66 21.73 16.96 12.57
CA ASP A 66 22.31 16.23 11.43
C ASP A 66 21.47 15.06 10.89
N ASP A 67 20.16 15.27 10.66
CA ASP A 67 19.39 14.48 9.67
C ASP A 67 18.03 15.17 9.36
N GLU A 68 18.01 16.12 8.43
CA GLU A 68 16.81 16.96 8.17
C GLU A 68 15.86 16.39 7.10
N ASP A 69 16.22 15.29 6.41
CA ASP A 69 15.44 14.77 5.26
C ASP A 69 14.46 13.63 5.64
N CYS A 70 14.51 13.09 6.87
CA CYS A 70 13.77 11.88 7.25
C CYS A 70 12.59 12.11 8.23
N ARG A 71 12.15 13.35 8.48
CA ARG A 71 11.26 13.68 9.63
C ARG A 71 9.91 14.34 9.30
N ARG A 72 9.48 14.37 8.02
CA ARG A 72 8.10 14.77 7.70
C ARG A 72 7.22 13.52 7.69
N PRO A 73 6.10 13.48 8.45
CA PRO A 73 5.11 12.42 8.31
C PRO A 73 4.69 12.32 6.85
N HIS A 74 4.82 11.14 6.26
CA HIS A 74 4.38 10.91 4.88
C HIS A 74 2.89 11.25 4.77
N ILE A 75 2.55 12.24 3.96
CA ILE A 75 1.15 12.56 3.65
C ILE A 75 0.69 11.50 2.65
N PRO A 76 -0.35 10.70 2.95
CA PRO A 76 -0.81 9.69 2.02
C PRO A 76 -1.25 10.28 0.69
N VAL A 77 -1.19 9.46 -0.36
CA VAL A 77 -1.54 9.88 -1.71
C VAL A 77 -3.06 10.09 -1.77
N MET A 78 -3.50 11.23 -2.31
CA MET A 78 -4.93 11.50 -2.56
C MET A 78 -5.86 11.35 -1.34
N VAL A 79 -5.39 11.71 -0.13
CA VAL A 79 -6.20 11.59 1.11
C VAL A 79 -7.57 12.26 0.99
N LYS A 80 -7.62 13.47 0.44
CA LYS A 80 -8.87 14.24 0.34
C LYS A 80 -9.85 13.55 -0.59
N GLU A 81 -9.38 13.07 -1.73
CA GLU A 81 -10.17 12.36 -2.73
C GLU A 81 -10.68 11.03 -2.18
N VAL A 82 -9.84 10.27 -1.45
CA VAL A 82 -10.23 9.02 -0.80
C VAL A 82 -11.32 9.25 0.25
N VAL A 83 -11.12 10.21 1.16
CA VAL A 83 -12.12 10.53 2.19
C VAL A 83 -13.42 11.02 1.57
N ASN A 84 -13.36 11.83 0.52
CA ASN A 84 -14.56 12.30 -0.19
C ASN A 84 -15.27 11.17 -0.95
N CYS A 85 -14.52 10.27 -1.59
CA CYS A 85 -15.09 9.14 -2.32
C CYS A 85 -15.73 8.12 -1.39
N LEU A 86 -15.10 7.81 -0.26
CA LEU A 86 -15.65 6.91 0.75
C LEU A 86 -16.83 7.55 1.49
N SER A 87 -16.82 8.88 1.66
CA SER A 87 -17.89 9.63 2.34
C SER A 87 -18.34 8.96 3.64
N PRO A 88 -17.43 8.70 4.60
CA PRO A 88 -17.74 7.91 5.78
C PRO A 88 -18.91 8.51 6.56
N GLN A 89 -19.75 7.63 7.11
CA GLN A 89 -20.92 7.95 7.92
C GLN A 89 -20.81 7.34 9.32
N GLN A 90 -21.59 7.87 10.25
CA GLN A 90 -21.62 7.38 11.63
C GLN A 90 -22.13 5.93 11.67
N GLY A 91 -21.49 5.09 12.50
CA GLY A 91 -21.81 3.69 12.71
C GLY A 91 -21.25 2.73 11.65
N GLN A 92 -20.59 3.24 10.60
CA GLN A 92 -20.08 2.41 9.52
C GLN A 92 -18.86 1.58 9.92
N ARG A 93 -18.70 0.45 9.22
CA ARG A 93 -17.57 -0.46 9.31
C ARG A 93 -16.80 -0.42 8.00
N MET A 94 -15.50 -0.12 8.08
CA MET A 94 -14.64 -0.03 6.91
C MET A 94 -13.43 -0.95 7.04
N LEU A 95 -12.92 -1.42 5.91
CA LEU A 95 -11.67 -2.18 5.83
C LEU A 95 -10.61 -1.32 5.12
N ASP A 96 -9.48 -1.08 5.78
CA ASP A 96 -8.26 -0.60 5.14
C ASP A 96 -7.37 -1.82 4.86
N MET A 97 -7.31 -2.27 3.61
CA MET A 97 -6.60 -3.50 3.20
C MET A 97 -5.07 -3.33 3.16
N THR A 98 -4.59 -2.09 3.26
CA THR A 98 -3.18 -1.70 3.10
C THR A 98 -2.88 -0.57 4.08
N PHE A 99 -3.10 -0.83 5.37
CA PHE A 99 -3.03 0.17 6.41
C PHE A 99 -1.72 0.98 6.39
N GLY A 100 -0.57 0.31 6.17
CA GLY A 100 0.73 0.96 6.12
C GLY A 100 1.04 1.76 7.38
N ALA A 101 1.25 3.07 7.22
CA ALA A 101 1.48 3.99 8.35
C ALA A 101 0.18 4.57 8.95
N GLY A 102 -0.99 4.19 8.43
CA GLY A 102 -2.29 4.56 8.97
C GLY A 102 -2.80 5.95 8.58
N GLY A 103 -2.20 6.63 7.60
CA GLY A 103 -2.58 8.00 7.29
C GLY A 103 -3.99 8.13 6.68
N HIS A 104 -4.43 7.21 5.83
CA HIS A 104 -5.82 7.18 5.35
C HIS A 104 -6.81 6.83 6.46
N THR A 105 -6.53 5.78 7.22
CA THR A 105 -7.30 5.40 8.41
C THR A 105 -7.45 6.57 9.39
N THR A 106 -6.37 7.29 9.68
CA THR A 106 -6.39 8.47 10.56
C THR A 106 -7.26 9.59 10.00
N ALA A 107 -7.18 9.85 8.69
CA ALA A 107 -8.01 10.86 8.04
C ALA A 107 -9.52 10.51 8.09
N LEU A 108 -9.88 9.23 7.97
CA LEU A 108 -11.25 8.76 8.13
C LEU A 108 -11.75 8.96 9.57
N LEU A 109 -10.94 8.60 10.57
CA LEU A 109 -11.24 8.79 12.00
C LEU A 109 -11.36 10.27 12.41
N GLN A 110 -10.63 11.15 11.74
CA GLN A 110 -10.75 12.59 11.93
C GLN A 110 -12.03 13.16 11.31
N LYS A 111 -12.58 12.50 10.27
CA LYS A 111 -13.80 12.94 9.58
C LYS A 111 -15.07 12.52 10.31
N VAL A 112 -15.07 11.33 10.92
CA VAL A 112 -16.23 10.72 11.59
C VAL A 112 -15.81 10.12 12.92
N THR A 113 -16.53 10.42 13.99
CA THR A 113 -16.18 10.04 15.37
C THR A 113 -16.66 8.65 15.78
N ASN A 114 -17.69 8.10 15.12
CA ASN A 114 -18.20 6.75 15.36
C ASN A 114 -18.09 5.95 14.06
N ILE A 115 -16.94 5.32 13.85
CA ILE A 115 -16.64 4.45 12.72
C ILE A 115 -15.76 3.33 13.24
N THR A 116 -15.94 2.11 12.73
CA THR A 116 -15.05 0.99 13.00
C THR A 116 -14.20 0.71 11.77
N ILE A 117 -12.88 0.65 11.93
CA ILE A 117 -11.92 0.38 10.86
C ILE A 117 -11.15 -0.90 11.19
N TYR A 118 -11.22 -1.86 10.28
CA TYR A 118 -10.36 -3.03 10.26
C TYR A 118 -9.08 -2.64 9.51
N ALA A 119 -7.99 -2.48 10.24
CA ALA A 119 -6.70 -2.06 9.71
C ALA A 119 -5.85 -3.28 9.39
N LEU A 120 -5.85 -3.70 8.13
CA LEU A 120 -5.16 -4.89 7.64
C LEU A 120 -3.84 -4.51 6.97
N ASP A 121 -2.78 -5.19 7.36
CA ASP A 121 -1.51 -5.18 6.63
C ASP A 121 -0.78 -6.51 6.80
N ARG A 122 0.02 -6.88 5.80
CA ARG A 122 0.89 -8.06 5.87
C ARG A 122 2.18 -7.79 6.64
N ASP A 123 2.61 -6.53 6.68
CA ASP A 123 3.83 -6.07 7.32
C ASP A 123 3.65 -5.98 8.85
N PRO A 124 4.44 -6.72 9.65
CA PRO A 124 4.44 -6.60 11.11
C PRO A 124 4.65 -5.18 11.63
N ALA A 125 5.43 -4.36 10.91
CA ALA A 125 5.68 -2.97 11.31
C ALA A 125 4.39 -2.14 11.22
N ALA A 126 3.65 -2.27 10.12
CA ALA A 126 2.35 -1.62 9.93
C ALA A 126 1.32 -2.12 10.96
N TYR A 127 1.27 -3.43 11.20
CA TYR A 127 0.40 -4.01 12.23
C TYR A 127 0.70 -3.48 13.64
N LYS A 128 1.98 -3.31 14.00
CA LYS A 128 2.36 -2.70 15.28
C LYS A 128 1.84 -1.26 15.39
N ILE A 129 1.93 -0.48 14.32
CA ILE A 129 1.38 0.88 14.28
C ILE A 129 -0.15 0.85 14.41
N ALA A 130 -0.84 -0.07 13.72
CA ALA A 130 -2.29 -0.23 13.84
C ALA A 130 -2.71 -0.58 15.28
N ARG A 131 -1.95 -1.44 15.97
CA ARG A 131 -2.17 -1.74 17.38
C ARG A 131 -1.99 -0.52 18.28
N GLN A 132 -0.92 0.26 18.10
CA GLN A 132 -0.71 1.50 18.85
C GLN A 132 -1.82 2.51 18.59
N LEU A 133 -2.27 2.65 17.34
CA LEU A 133 -3.37 3.52 16.98
C LEU A 133 -4.69 3.07 17.63
N SER A 134 -4.92 1.75 17.77
CA SER A 134 -6.10 1.20 18.44
C SER A 134 -6.18 1.53 19.93
N GLU A 135 -5.04 1.78 20.59
CA GLU A 135 -5.00 2.25 21.97
C GLU A 135 -5.51 3.70 22.08
N SER A 136 -5.28 4.52 21.04
CA SER A 136 -5.76 5.89 20.95
C SER A 136 -7.23 5.99 20.52
N TYR A 137 -7.72 4.98 19.78
CA TYR A 137 -9.07 4.89 19.25
C TYR A 137 -9.74 3.57 19.69
N PRO A 138 -10.00 3.39 20.99
CA PRO A 138 -10.54 2.14 21.52
C PRO A 138 -11.90 1.84 20.88
N LYS A 139 -12.10 0.57 20.49
CA LYS A 139 -13.30 0.06 19.80
C LYS A 139 -13.54 0.57 18.37
N GLN A 140 -12.75 1.55 17.90
CA GLN A 140 -12.87 2.07 16.53
C GLN A 140 -11.83 1.45 15.59
N ILE A 141 -10.74 0.88 16.09
CA ILE A 141 -9.74 0.23 15.26
C ILE A 141 -9.53 -1.21 15.70
N GLN A 142 -9.54 -2.11 14.72
CA GLN A 142 -9.15 -3.50 14.89
C GLN A 142 -8.00 -3.82 13.94
N ALA A 143 -6.80 -4.02 14.51
CA ALA A 143 -5.62 -4.38 13.74
C ALA A 143 -5.68 -5.84 13.30
N LEU A 144 -5.46 -6.10 12.01
CA LEU A 144 -5.41 -7.43 11.40
C LEU A 144 -4.04 -7.64 10.74
N LEU A 145 -3.41 -8.79 10.97
CA LEU A 145 -2.09 -9.10 10.45
C LEU A 145 -2.18 -10.23 9.40
N GLY A 146 -2.05 -9.90 8.13
CA GLY A 146 -2.13 -10.88 7.04
C GLY A 146 -2.16 -10.27 5.65
N GLN A 147 -2.19 -11.12 4.63
CA GLN A 147 -2.31 -10.65 3.25
C GLN A 147 -3.74 -10.16 2.99
N PHE A 148 -3.91 -9.16 2.14
CA PHE A 148 -5.24 -8.69 1.77
C PHE A 148 -6.08 -9.77 1.04
N SER A 149 -5.43 -10.77 0.42
CA SER A 149 -6.08 -11.97 -0.13
C SER A 149 -6.73 -12.86 0.94
N GLN A 150 -6.36 -12.68 2.20
CA GLN A 150 -6.88 -13.39 3.37
C GLN A 150 -7.90 -12.54 4.14
N ALA A 151 -8.29 -11.36 3.62
CA ALA A 151 -9.13 -10.39 4.33
C ALA A 151 -10.44 -11.00 4.83
N GLU A 152 -11.14 -11.78 4.00
CA GLU A 152 -12.40 -12.43 4.38
C GLU A 152 -12.23 -13.35 5.60
N THR A 153 -11.24 -14.25 5.58
CA THR A 153 -10.97 -15.16 6.71
C THR A 153 -10.59 -14.40 7.98
N LEU A 154 -9.80 -13.33 7.86
CA LEU A 154 -9.39 -12.51 8.99
C LEU A 154 -10.55 -11.71 9.59
N LEU A 155 -11.45 -11.22 8.74
CA LEU A 155 -12.67 -10.50 9.13
C LEU A 155 -13.67 -11.41 9.84
N ILE A 156 -13.91 -12.61 9.30
CA ILE A 156 -14.78 -13.61 9.96
C ILE A 156 -14.20 -13.98 11.33
N SER A 157 -12.88 -14.22 11.41
CA SER A 157 -12.20 -14.49 12.68
C SER A 157 -12.28 -13.33 13.67
N ALA A 158 -12.46 -12.10 13.16
CA ALA A 158 -12.68 -10.88 13.92
C ALA A 158 -14.15 -10.66 14.32
N GLY A 159 -15.08 -11.55 13.94
CA GLY A 159 -16.51 -11.45 14.23
C GLY A 159 -17.28 -10.58 13.23
N VAL A 160 -16.75 -10.37 12.03
CA VAL A 160 -17.41 -9.62 10.96
C VAL A 160 -18.08 -10.59 9.99
N GLU A 161 -19.42 -10.56 9.97
CA GLU A 161 -20.20 -11.35 9.04
C GLU A 161 -20.16 -10.78 7.61
N PRO A 162 -20.32 -11.63 6.58
CA PRO A 162 -20.46 -11.16 5.20
C PRO A 162 -21.54 -10.08 5.04
N GLY A 163 -21.25 -9.05 4.24
CA GLY A 163 -22.16 -7.92 4.01
C GLY A 163 -22.18 -6.85 5.10
N MET A 164 -21.34 -6.97 6.14
CA MET A 164 -21.26 -5.99 7.24
C MET A 164 -20.28 -4.84 6.99
N LEU A 165 -19.54 -4.83 5.88
CA LEU A 165 -18.64 -3.72 5.52
C LEU A 165 -19.36 -2.69 4.66
N ASP A 166 -19.24 -1.43 5.04
CA ASP A 166 -19.77 -0.28 4.31
C ASP A 166 -18.77 0.34 3.34
N GLY A 167 -17.47 0.06 3.52
CA GLY A 167 -16.41 0.62 2.70
C GLY A 167 -15.13 -0.20 2.76
N VAL A 168 -14.40 -0.21 1.65
CA VAL A 168 -13.10 -0.88 1.52
C VAL A 168 -12.12 0.07 0.85
N LEU A 169 -10.95 0.23 1.44
CA LEU A 169 -9.83 0.98 0.93
C LEU A 169 -8.69 0.03 0.55
N LEU A 170 -8.11 0.25 -0.62
CA LEU A 170 -6.89 -0.42 -1.09
C LEU A 170 -5.98 0.62 -1.75
N ASP A 171 -4.85 0.90 -1.12
CA ASP A 171 -3.74 1.69 -1.65
C ASP A 171 -2.59 0.74 -2.01
N ALA A 172 -2.59 0.30 -3.27
CA ALA A 172 -1.65 -0.73 -3.72
C ALA A 172 -0.26 -0.12 -3.96
N GLY A 173 0.72 -0.55 -3.17
CA GLY A 173 2.11 -0.12 -3.34
C GLY A 173 2.99 -0.55 -2.17
N CYS A 174 4.24 -0.10 -2.20
CA CYS A 174 5.12 -0.18 -1.04
C CYS A 174 4.90 1.04 -0.16
N SER A 175 4.94 0.85 1.17
CA SER A 175 4.88 1.97 2.10
C SER A 175 6.23 2.71 2.17
N SER A 176 6.22 3.97 2.59
CA SER A 176 7.46 4.72 2.85
C SER A 176 8.38 4.00 3.83
N MET A 177 7.81 3.40 4.88
CA MET A 177 8.56 2.60 5.87
C MET A 177 9.36 1.44 5.23
N GLN A 178 8.84 0.86 4.15
CA GLN A 178 9.52 -0.20 3.40
C GLN A 178 10.62 0.36 2.49
N LEU A 179 10.41 1.53 1.88
CA LEU A 179 11.36 2.19 0.98
C LEU A 179 12.52 2.88 1.72
N ASP A 180 12.23 3.41 2.91
CA ASP A 180 13.15 4.20 3.72
C ASP A 180 14.09 3.33 4.58
N THR A 181 13.72 2.07 4.82
CA THR A 181 14.50 1.09 5.58
C THR A 181 15.34 0.23 4.62
N PRO A 182 16.66 0.46 4.48
CA PRO A 182 17.48 -0.24 3.50
C PRO A 182 17.48 -1.76 3.66
N GLU A 183 17.40 -2.24 4.90
CA GLU A 183 17.42 -3.66 5.25
C GLU A 183 16.25 -4.44 4.64
N ARG A 184 15.17 -3.75 4.24
CA ARG A 184 14.00 -4.33 3.57
C ARG A 184 14.25 -4.61 2.09
N GLY A 185 15.29 -4.01 1.49
CA GLY A 185 15.67 -4.24 0.11
C GLY A 185 14.80 -3.57 -0.96
N PHE A 186 13.89 -2.66 -0.58
CA PHE A 186 13.06 -1.90 -1.52
C PHE A 186 13.64 -0.53 -1.89
N SER A 187 14.64 -0.05 -1.15
CA SER A 187 15.18 1.30 -1.37
C SER A 187 15.79 1.44 -2.76
N LEU A 188 15.45 2.52 -3.45
CA LEU A 188 16.03 2.86 -4.75
C LEU A 188 17.39 3.60 -4.63
N ARG A 189 17.73 4.06 -3.43
CA ARG A 189 18.90 4.92 -3.18
C ARG A 189 19.91 4.27 -2.25
N LYS A 190 19.45 3.72 -1.14
CA LYS A 190 20.31 3.14 -0.10
C LYS A 190 20.53 1.65 -0.38
N ASP A 191 21.76 1.17 -0.17
CA ASP A 191 22.05 -0.25 -0.39
C ASP A 191 21.58 -1.11 0.78
N GLY A 192 20.96 -2.25 0.48
CA GLY A 192 20.57 -3.25 1.47
C GLY A 192 20.59 -4.68 0.92
N PRO A 193 20.27 -5.67 1.76
CA PRO A 193 20.01 -7.03 1.30
C PRO A 193 18.91 -7.04 0.24
N LEU A 194 19.06 -7.87 -0.78
CA LEU A 194 18.06 -8.04 -1.83
C LEU A 194 16.90 -8.92 -1.33
N ASP A 195 16.10 -8.42 -0.39
CA ASP A 195 14.97 -9.15 0.22
C ASP A 195 13.66 -8.91 -0.54
N MET A 196 13.14 -7.67 -0.49
CA MET A 196 11.89 -7.24 -1.13
C MET A 196 10.61 -8.00 -0.67
N ARG A 197 10.61 -8.67 0.48
CA ARG A 197 9.37 -9.20 1.09
C ARG A 197 8.71 -8.16 2.00
N MET A 198 7.42 -7.94 1.77
CA MET A 198 6.62 -6.99 2.55
C MET A 198 6.29 -7.48 3.97
N ASP A 199 6.29 -8.79 4.21
CA ASP A 199 5.90 -9.39 5.49
C ASP A 199 7.06 -9.51 6.50
N SER A 200 8.21 -8.90 6.20
CA SER A 200 9.40 -8.92 7.07
C SER A 200 9.85 -10.35 7.44
N GLY A 201 9.73 -11.30 6.51
CA GLY A 201 10.25 -12.66 6.69
C GLY A 201 9.36 -13.58 7.53
N ARG A 202 8.08 -13.21 7.73
CA ARG A 202 7.11 -14.06 8.44
C ARG A 202 6.91 -15.44 7.83
N TYR A 203 7.17 -15.57 6.54
CA TYR A 203 7.08 -16.84 5.82
C TYR A 203 8.50 -17.23 5.38
N PRO A 204 9.25 -18.01 6.19
CA PRO A 204 10.66 -18.30 5.92
C PRO A 204 10.86 -19.09 4.63
N ASP A 205 9.89 -19.90 4.23
CA ASP A 205 9.93 -20.68 2.98
C ASP A 205 9.64 -19.85 1.73
N MET A 206 9.25 -18.57 1.89
CA MET A 206 9.00 -17.68 0.75
C MET A 206 10.31 -17.09 0.24
N PRO A 207 10.58 -17.20 -1.07
CA PRO A 207 11.84 -16.74 -1.65
C PRO A 207 11.98 -15.22 -1.52
N THR A 208 13.19 -14.78 -1.21
CA THR A 208 13.62 -13.39 -1.34
C THR A 208 13.84 -13.03 -2.81
N ALA A 209 13.97 -11.74 -3.11
CA ALA A 209 14.42 -11.31 -4.43
C ALA A 209 15.81 -11.86 -4.77
N ALA A 210 16.70 -12.01 -3.79
CA ALA A 210 18.00 -12.66 -3.96
C ALA A 210 17.85 -14.12 -4.43
N ASP A 211 16.95 -14.88 -3.80
CA ASP A 211 16.68 -16.27 -4.19
C ASP A 211 16.17 -16.34 -5.63
N VAL A 212 15.24 -15.45 -5.98
CA VAL A 212 14.65 -15.36 -7.33
C VAL A 212 15.74 -15.08 -8.38
N VAL A 213 16.55 -14.04 -8.19
CA VAL A 213 17.58 -13.66 -9.18
C VAL A 213 18.72 -14.66 -9.28
N ASN A 214 19.00 -15.43 -8.22
CA ASN A 214 20.07 -16.42 -8.22
C ASN A 214 19.63 -17.81 -8.68
N ALA A 215 18.34 -18.17 -8.56
CA ALA A 215 17.84 -19.52 -8.87
C ALA A 215 17.13 -19.63 -10.22
N LEU A 216 16.30 -18.65 -10.60
CA LEU A 216 15.46 -18.78 -11.80
C LEU A 216 16.29 -18.83 -13.09
N ASP A 217 15.82 -19.57 -14.10
CA ASP A 217 16.45 -19.55 -15.41
C ASP A 217 16.25 -18.21 -16.14
N GLN A 218 16.99 -18.01 -17.24
CA GLN A 218 16.95 -16.78 -18.01
C GLN A 218 15.56 -16.47 -18.57
N GLN A 219 14.81 -17.48 -19.00
CA GLN A 219 13.50 -17.31 -19.62
C GLN A 219 12.48 -16.87 -18.57
N ALA A 220 12.48 -17.50 -17.41
CA ALA A 220 11.64 -17.15 -16.27
C ALA A 220 11.94 -15.73 -15.76
N LEU A 221 13.22 -15.36 -15.60
CA LEU A 221 13.62 -14.00 -15.22
C LEU A 221 13.17 -12.96 -16.25
N ALA A 222 13.40 -13.23 -17.54
CA ALA A 222 12.94 -12.33 -18.61
C ALA A 222 11.41 -12.20 -18.63
N SER A 223 10.68 -13.27 -18.32
CA SER A 223 9.22 -13.26 -18.24
C SER A 223 8.72 -12.37 -17.10
N ILE A 224 9.32 -12.47 -15.91
CA ILE A 224 9.01 -11.62 -14.76
C ILE A 224 9.25 -10.15 -15.09
N LEU A 225 10.44 -9.81 -15.60
CA LEU A 225 10.80 -8.43 -15.93
C LEU A 225 9.89 -7.83 -17.01
N ARG A 226 9.49 -8.64 -18.01
CA ARG A 226 8.58 -8.19 -19.07
C ARG A 226 7.16 -8.01 -18.58
N THR A 227 6.65 -8.97 -17.81
CA THR A 227 5.23 -9.03 -17.42
C THR A 227 4.92 -8.04 -16.30
N TYR A 228 5.77 -7.97 -15.28
CA TYR A 228 5.53 -7.14 -14.10
C TYR A 228 6.29 -5.81 -14.13
N GLY A 229 7.46 -5.77 -14.80
CA GLY A 229 8.25 -4.54 -14.93
C GLY A 229 7.99 -3.76 -16.22
N GLU A 230 7.18 -4.30 -17.14
CA GLU A 230 6.96 -3.74 -18.49
C GLU A 230 8.28 -3.45 -19.26
N GLU A 231 9.36 -4.19 -18.94
CA GLU A 231 10.71 -3.87 -19.38
C GLU A 231 11.01 -4.38 -20.80
N ARG A 232 11.33 -3.46 -21.71
CA ARG A 232 11.58 -3.74 -23.13
C ARG A 232 12.85 -4.56 -23.35
N HIS A 233 13.87 -4.34 -22.53
CA HIS A 233 15.17 -5.00 -22.55
C HIS A 233 15.23 -6.24 -21.64
N ALA A 234 14.08 -6.78 -21.21
CA ALA A 234 13.99 -7.89 -20.26
C ALA A 234 14.92 -9.08 -20.58
N LYS A 235 15.01 -9.50 -21.85
CA LYS A 235 15.91 -10.60 -22.26
C LYS A 235 17.39 -10.27 -22.05
N LYS A 236 17.81 -9.04 -22.32
CA LYS A 236 19.19 -8.58 -22.15
C LYS A 236 19.53 -8.47 -20.66
N ILE A 237 18.64 -7.87 -19.88
CA ILE A 237 18.82 -7.73 -18.43
C ILE A 237 18.88 -9.12 -17.77
N ALA A 238 17.97 -10.04 -18.12
CA ALA A 238 18.03 -11.41 -17.61
C ALA A 238 19.36 -12.08 -17.97
N SER A 239 19.84 -11.94 -19.22
CA SER A 239 21.16 -12.47 -19.62
C SER A 239 22.30 -11.91 -18.78
N ALA A 240 22.29 -10.61 -18.49
CA ALA A 240 23.30 -9.96 -17.66
C ALA A 240 23.26 -10.45 -16.21
N VAL A 241 22.06 -10.66 -15.66
CA VAL A 241 21.87 -11.25 -14.32
C VAL A 241 22.44 -12.67 -14.26
N ILE A 242 22.17 -13.52 -15.26
CA ILE A 242 22.72 -14.88 -15.35
C ILE A 242 24.25 -14.87 -15.42
N GLN A 243 24.82 -13.97 -16.24
CA GLN A 243 26.27 -13.84 -16.36
C GLN A 243 26.91 -13.32 -15.07
N ALA A 244 26.30 -12.36 -14.39
CA ALA A 244 26.84 -11.83 -13.14
C ALA A 244 26.82 -12.89 -12.03
N ARG A 245 25.70 -13.60 -11.88
CA ARG A 245 25.55 -14.60 -10.81
C ARG A 245 26.43 -15.84 -10.99
N SER A 246 26.91 -16.12 -12.20
CA SER A 246 27.84 -17.24 -12.44
C SER A 246 29.25 -16.97 -11.89
N ILE A 247 29.57 -15.69 -11.60
CA ILE A 247 30.83 -15.28 -10.98
C ILE A 247 30.65 -15.23 -9.46
N TYR A 248 29.67 -14.45 -8.98
CA TYR A 248 29.32 -14.36 -7.56
C TYR A 248 27.81 -14.17 -7.37
N PRO A 249 27.19 -14.77 -6.33
CA PRO A 249 25.78 -14.56 -6.04
C PRO A 249 25.42 -13.08 -5.84
N ILE A 250 24.25 -12.68 -6.36
CA ILE A 250 23.72 -11.32 -6.22
C ILE A 250 22.92 -11.24 -4.93
N THR A 251 23.43 -10.53 -3.92
CA THR A 251 22.84 -10.50 -2.57
C THR A 251 22.40 -9.12 -2.12
N ARG A 252 22.77 -8.06 -2.86
CA ARG A 252 22.46 -6.67 -2.51
C ARG A 252 21.77 -5.90 -3.63
N THR A 253 20.99 -4.91 -3.23
CA THR A 253 20.20 -4.06 -4.13
C THR A 253 21.06 -3.29 -5.13
N GLN A 254 22.19 -2.70 -4.71
CA GLN A 254 23.07 -1.94 -5.62
C GLN A 254 23.79 -2.84 -6.62
N GLN A 255 24.08 -4.10 -6.27
CA GLN A 255 24.64 -5.05 -7.21
C GLN A 255 23.68 -5.28 -8.38
N LEU A 256 22.41 -5.61 -8.06
CA LEU A 256 21.37 -5.77 -9.07
C LEU A 256 21.16 -4.50 -9.89
N ALA A 257 21.06 -3.34 -9.24
CA ALA A 257 20.89 -2.06 -9.91
C ALA A 257 22.05 -1.75 -10.88
N SER A 258 23.29 -2.03 -10.49
CA SER A 258 24.47 -1.81 -11.32
C SER A 258 24.49 -2.70 -12.56
N ILE A 259 24.09 -3.98 -12.42
CA ILE A 259 23.97 -4.93 -13.54
C ILE A 259 22.94 -4.42 -14.55
N VAL A 260 21.77 -3.99 -14.06
CA VAL A 260 20.69 -3.46 -14.90
C VAL A 260 21.16 -2.19 -15.62
N ALA A 261 21.71 -1.22 -14.89
CA ALA A 261 22.17 0.05 -15.44
C ALA A 261 23.25 -0.14 -16.52
N GLY A 262 24.26 -0.98 -16.25
CA GLY A 262 25.31 -1.29 -17.22
C GLY A 262 24.78 -1.94 -18.51
N THR A 263 23.70 -2.73 -18.40
CA THR A 263 23.05 -3.35 -19.58
C THR A 263 22.37 -2.31 -20.48
N LEU A 264 21.73 -1.31 -19.88
CA LEU A 264 20.96 -0.30 -20.62
C LEU A 264 21.85 0.72 -21.32
N ILE A 265 22.92 1.18 -20.67
CA ILE A 265 23.89 2.13 -21.26
C ILE A 265 24.51 1.56 -22.54
N ASN A 266 24.95 0.31 -22.48
CA ASN A 266 25.53 -0.38 -23.65
C ASN A 266 24.51 -0.57 -24.77
N SER A 267 23.22 -0.70 -24.44
CA SER A 267 22.16 -0.86 -25.43
C SER A 267 21.86 0.42 -26.19
N GLU A 268 21.93 1.59 -25.53
CA GLU A 268 21.75 2.89 -26.17
C GLU A 268 22.93 3.28 -27.04
N GLN A 269 24.16 3.00 -26.58
CA GLN A 269 25.38 3.23 -27.37
C GLN A 269 25.36 2.41 -28.68
N CYS A 270 25.02 1.12 -28.59
CA CYS A 270 24.91 0.25 -29.77
C CYS A 270 23.80 0.70 -30.75
N LEU A 271 22.70 1.27 -30.27
CA LEU A 271 21.65 1.83 -31.13
C LEU A 271 22.06 3.14 -31.80
N ARG A 272 22.93 3.94 -31.18
CA ARG A 272 23.50 5.16 -31.79
C ARG A 272 24.51 4.82 -32.87
N GLU A 273 25.36 3.81 -32.65
CA GLU A 273 26.36 3.37 -33.63
C GLU A 273 25.75 2.71 -34.88
N LYS A 274 24.57 2.08 -34.78
CA LYS A 274 23.88 1.47 -35.92
C LYS A 274 23.04 2.45 -36.77
N LYS A 275 22.98 3.72 -36.39
CA LYS A 275 22.23 4.77 -37.11
C LYS A 275 23.12 5.64 -38.02
N TYR A 276 24.39 5.30 -38.14
CA TYR A 276 25.35 5.88 -39.09
C TYR A 276 25.93 4.77 -39.96
#